data_AF-A0A924MQX5-F1
#
_entry.id   AF-A0A924MQX5-F1
#
_cell.length_a   1.000
_cell.length_b   1.000
_cell.length_c   1.000
_cell.angle_alpha   90.00
_cell.angle_beta   90.00
_cell.angle_gamma   90.00
#
_symmetry.space_group_name_H-M   'P 1'
#
loop_
_entity.id
_entity.type
_entity.pdbx_description
1 polymer ?
#
loop_
_entity_poly.entity_id
_entity_poly.type
_entity_poly.pdbx_seq_one_letter_code
_entity_poly.pdbx_strand_id
1 'polypeptide(L)'
;MRPTTLLGLVLMALAATPVARAQATSTPLKSPADFATIADPTERSRALFAEMGKVIESPRCQNCHPVGERPTQGDDMHPHLPLVLRGVDDQGAIAMRCATCHQAANFQPAGVPGAPKWHVAPVQMAWQGKSLGQICEQIKDPARNGKRTLAQIHDHMAFDELVGWGWHPGGTRTPAPGTQKQFGELVADWIHTGAACPAP
;
A
#
# COMPACT_ATOMS: atom_id res chain seq x y z
N MET A 1 74.88 -5.42 -26.42
CA MET A 1 73.63 -6.04 -26.90
C MET A 1 72.84 -6.48 -25.67
N ARG A 2 71.72 -5.82 -25.36
CA ARG A 2 70.81 -6.19 -24.26
C ARG A 2 69.39 -6.27 -24.85
N PRO A 3 68.65 -7.37 -24.65
CA PRO A 3 67.33 -7.52 -25.25
C PRO A 3 66.30 -6.68 -24.48
N THR A 4 65.50 -5.92 -25.21
CA THR A 4 64.32 -5.22 -24.73
C THR A 4 63.15 -6.20 -24.61
N THR A 5 62.71 -6.47 -23.39
CA THR A 5 61.49 -7.27 -23.12
C THR A 5 60.28 -6.35 -23.10
N LEU A 6 59.41 -6.45 -24.10
CA LEU A 6 58.10 -5.78 -24.14
C LEU A 6 57.11 -6.56 -23.27
N LEU A 7 56.68 -5.96 -22.16
CA LEU A 7 55.61 -6.49 -21.31
C LEU A 7 54.27 -5.96 -21.84
N GLY A 8 53.50 -6.82 -22.52
CA GLY A 8 52.19 -6.48 -23.06
C GLY A 8 51.14 -6.38 -21.93
N LEU A 9 50.47 -5.23 -21.83
CA LEU A 9 49.26 -5.08 -21.01
C LEU A 9 48.10 -5.79 -21.70
N VAL A 10 47.55 -6.83 -21.06
CA VAL A 10 46.28 -7.45 -21.45
C VAL A 10 45.16 -6.68 -20.76
N LEU A 11 44.45 -5.83 -21.51
CA LEU A 11 43.21 -5.20 -21.05
C LEU A 11 42.08 -6.25 -21.08
N MET A 12 41.70 -6.81 -19.93
CA MET A 12 40.46 -7.57 -19.81
C MET A 12 39.27 -6.60 -19.77
N ALA A 13 38.54 -6.49 -20.88
CA ALA A 13 37.26 -5.79 -20.92
C ALA A 13 36.20 -6.63 -20.19
N LEU A 14 35.81 -6.22 -18.98
CA LEU A 14 34.63 -6.76 -18.32
C LEU A 14 33.37 -6.25 -19.05
N ALA A 15 32.76 -7.12 -19.85
CA ALA A 15 31.44 -6.87 -20.41
C ALA A 15 30.40 -6.91 -19.28
N ALA A 16 29.93 -5.74 -18.84
CA ALA A 16 28.81 -5.64 -17.92
C ALA A 16 27.52 -6.01 -18.68
N THR A 17 26.95 -7.17 -18.37
CA THR A 17 25.63 -7.55 -18.88
C THR A 17 24.56 -6.71 -18.15
N PRO A 18 23.66 -6.03 -18.87
CA PRO A 18 22.59 -5.28 -18.25
C PRO A 18 21.60 -6.28 -17.63
N VAL A 19 21.52 -6.31 -16.31
CA VAL A 19 20.45 -7.02 -15.60
C VAL A 19 19.15 -6.25 -15.84
N ALA A 20 18.29 -6.79 -16.70
CA ALA A 20 16.95 -6.26 -16.88
C ALA A 20 16.20 -6.32 -15.54
N ARG A 21 15.81 -5.16 -15.01
CA ARG A 21 15.05 -5.06 -13.77
C ARG A 21 13.60 -5.41 -14.07
N ALA A 22 13.17 -6.61 -13.70
CA ALA A 22 11.76 -6.99 -13.75
C ALA A 22 10.94 -6.00 -12.91
N GLN A 23 10.02 -5.29 -13.54
CA GLN A 23 9.03 -4.48 -12.82
C GLN A 23 8.05 -5.46 -12.17
N ALA A 24 7.88 -5.37 -10.85
CA ALA A 24 6.89 -6.17 -10.14
C ALA A 24 5.49 -5.83 -10.70
N THR A 25 4.85 -6.78 -11.38
CA THR A 25 3.53 -6.58 -11.97
C THR A 25 2.48 -6.70 -10.88
N SER A 26 1.68 -5.65 -10.69
CA SER A 26 0.54 -5.66 -9.78
C SER A 26 -0.48 -6.72 -10.20
N THR A 27 -1.10 -7.40 -9.24
CA THR A 27 -2.28 -8.24 -9.50
C THR A 27 -3.39 -7.39 -10.15
N PRO A 28 -4.09 -7.88 -11.18
CA PRO A 28 -5.16 -7.12 -11.82
C PRO A 28 -6.36 -6.93 -10.87
N LEU A 29 -7.07 -5.81 -11.05
CA LEU A 29 -8.29 -5.46 -10.33
C LEU A 29 -9.43 -5.31 -11.35
N LYS A 30 -10.60 -5.88 -11.04
CA LYS A 30 -11.80 -5.72 -11.88
C LYS A 30 -12.35 -4.30 -11.79
N SER A 31 -13.03 -3.87 -12.85
CA SER A 31 -13.77 -2.61 -12.90
C SER A 31 -15.18 -2.78 -12.33
N PRO A 32 -15.87 -1.69 -11.93
CA PRO A 32 -17.29 -1.77 -11.55
C PRO A 32 -18.20 -2.39 -12.63
N ALA A 33 -17.88 -2.18 -13.91
CA ALA A 33 -18.64 -2.73 -15.03
C ALA A 33 -18.68 -4.26 -15.02
N ASP A 34 -17.66 -4.92 -14.47
CA ASP A 34 -17.59 -6.38 -14.35
C ASP A 34 -18.63 -6.94 -13.35
N PHE A 35 -19.25 -6.08 -12.52
CA PHE A 35 -20.28 -6.43 -11.55
C PHE A 35 -21.68 -5.98 -11.97
N ALA A 36 -21.82 -5.30 -13.11
CA ALA A 36 -23.07 -4.69 -13.57
C ALA A 36 -24.20 -5.70 -13.87
N THR A 37 -23.87 -6.99 -14.02
CA THR A 37 -24.84 -8.07 -14.25
C THR A 37 -25.50 -8.58 -12.96
N ILE A 38 -24.97 -8.26 -11.78
CA ILE A 38 -25.56 -8.66 -10.49
C ILE A 38 -26.79 -7.79 -10.22
N ALA A 39 -27.99 -8.34 -10.37
CA ALA A 39 -29.24 -7.56 -10.32
C ALA A 39 -29.56 -7.02 -8.92
N ASP A 40 -29.31 -7.80 -7.86
CA ASP A 40 -29.56 -7.35 -6.49
C ASP A 40 -28.50 -6.32 -6.05
N PRO A 41 -28.91 -5.10 -5.65
CA PRO A 41 -27.95 -4.05 -5.30
C PRO A 41 -27.14 -4.38 -4.05
N THR A 42 -27.70 -5.12 -3.08
CA THR A 42 -26.98 -5.51 -1.86
C THR A 42 -25.91 -6.55 -2.19
N GLU A 43 -26.25 -7.55 -3.00
CA GLU A 43 -25.32 -8.56 -3.50
C GLU A 43 -24.20 -7.92 -4.34
N ARG A 44 -24.56 -6.98 -5.23
CA ARG A 44 -23.58 -6.22 -6.03
C ARG A 44 -22.63 -5.44 -5.13
N SER A 45 -23.16 -4.74 -4.13
CA SER A 45 -22.36 -3.97 -3.17
C SER A 45 -21.36 -4.87 -2.41
N ARG A 46 -21.80 -6.04 -1.94
CA ARG A 46 -20.90 -7.03 -1.32
C ARG A 46 -19.82 -7.54 -2.27
N ALA A 47 -20.16 -7.80 -3.53
CA ALA A 47 -19.22 -8.26 -4.55
C ALA A 47 -18.16 -7.19 -4.89
N LEU A 48 -18.58 -5.92 -4.99
CA LEU A 48 -17.68 -4.78 -5.16
C LEU A 48 -16.71 -4.66 -3.97
N PHE A 49 -17.22 -4.78 -2.74
CA PHE A 49 -16.37 -4.76 -1.56
C PHE A 49 -15.41 -5.96 -1.50
N ALA A 50 -15.84 -7.14 -1.96
CA ALA A 50 -14.97 -8.30 -2.07
C ALA A 50 -13.79 -8.04 -3.03
N GLU A 51 -14.03 -7.35 -4.14
CA GLU A 51 -12.97 -6.94 -5.08
C GLU A 51 -12.04 -5.87 -4.46
N MET A 52 -12.62 -4.88 -3.78
CA MET A 52 -11.86 -3.89 -2.98
C MET A 52 -10.97 -4.58 -1.94
N GLY A 53 -11.43 -5.70 -1.37
CA GLY A 53 -10.69 -6.53 -0.42
C GLY A 53 -9.30 -6.93 -0.89
N LYS A 54 -9.11 -7.17 -2.20
CA LYS A 54 -7.78 -7.47 -2.76
C LYS A 54 -6.76 -6.36 -2.49
N VAL A 55 -7.21 -5.10 -2.50
CA VAL A 55 -6.38 -3.94 -2.18
C VAL A 55 -6.25 -3.80 -0.66
N ILE A 56 -7.37 -3.78 0.05
CA ILE A 56 -7.46 -3.57 1.50
C ILE A 56 -6.66 -4.61 2.30
N GLU A 57 -6.66 -5.86 1.86
CA GLU A 57 -5.94 -6.98 2.48
C GLU A 57 -4.51 -7.12 1.96
N SER A 58 -4.12 -6.33 0.96
CA SER A 58 -2.74 -6.34 0.48
C SER A 58 -1.77 -5.82 1.56
N PRO A 59 -0.50 -6.26 1.54
CA PRO A 59 0.51 -5.72 2.44
C PRO A 59 0.68 -4.20 2.31
N ARG A 60 0.30 -3.58 1.19
CA ARG A 60 0.40 -2.13 1.02
C ARG A 60 -0.57 -1.38 1.94
N CYS A 61 -1.76 -1.92 2.17
CA CYS A 61 -2.74 -1.35 3.08
C CYS A 61 -2.56 -1.87 4.51
N GLN A 62 -2.35 -3.18 4.68
CA GLN A 62 -2.26 -3.82 5.99
C GLN A 62 -1.06 -3.32 6.81
N ASN A 63 0.06 -2.95 6.17
CA ASN A 63 1.20 -2.36 6.88
C ASN A 63 0.91 -0.95 7.44
N CYS A 64 -0.01 -0.20 6.80
CA CYS A 64 -0.46 1.11 7.26
C CYS A 64 -1.57 1.02 8.32
N HIS A 65 -2.25 -0.13 8.42
CA HIS A 65 -3.32 -0.42 9.38
C HIS A 65 -2.94 -1.51 10.40
N PRO A 66 -1.79 -1.38 11.11
CA PRO A 66 -1.32 -2.40 12.03
C PRO A 66 -2.17 -2.46 13.30
N VAL A 67 -2.32 -3.65 13.88
CA VAL A 67 -3.06 -3.88 15.13
C VAL A 67 -2.32 -3.42 16.39
N GLY A 68 -0.98 -3.36 16.32
CA GLY A 68 -0.14 -2.96 17.45
C GLY A 68 0.44 -1.55 17.31
N GLU A 69 1.23 -1.18 18.33
CA GLU A 69 1.98 0.07 18.35
C GLU A 69 3.13 0.11 17.35
N ARG A 70 3.73 -1.05 17.04
CA ARG A 70 4.81 -1.15 16.06
C ARG A 70 4.21 -1.38 14.67
N PRO A 71 4.43 -0.47 13.70
CA PRO A 71 4.05 -0.73 12.32
C PRO A 71 4.73 -1.98 11.77
N THR A 72 4.16 -2.55 10.72
CA THR A 72 4.76 -3.64 9.97
C THR A 72 5.27 -3.14 8.62
N GLN A 73 6.15 -3.91 7.98
CA GLN A 73 6.69 -3.59 6.66
C GLN A 73 6.92 -4.86 5.84
N GLY A 74 7.16 -4.70 4.54
CA GLY A 74 7.38 -5.83 3.63
C GLY A 74 6.08 -6.53 3.22
N ASP A 75 6.20 -7.56 2.39
CA ASP A 75 5.05 -8.37 1.96
C ASP A 75 4.70 -9.46 2.99
N ASP A 76 5.67 -9.82 3.83
CA ASP A 76 5.54 -10.72 4.98
C ASP A 76 5.02 -10.00 6.25
N MET A 77 4.80 -8.69 6.19
CA MET A 77 4.32 -7.85 7.29
C MET A 77 5.10 -8.05 8.59
N HIS A 78 6.42 -8.23 8.50
CA HIS A 78 7.26 -8.30 9.69
C HIS A 78 7.27 -6.94 10.41
N PRO A 79 7.54 -6.90 11.72
CA PRO A 79 7.60 -5.65 12.47
C PRO A 79 8.67 -4.69 11.90
N HIS A 80 8.32 -3.42 11.71
CA HIS A 80 9.17 -2.41 11.09
C HIS A 80 10.57 -2.34 11.70
N LEU A 81 11.61 -2.21 10.86
CA LEU A 81 13.00 -2.08 11.27
C LEU A 81 13.61 -0.78 10.70
N PRO A 82 14.25 0.07 11.54
CA PRO A 82 14.48 -0.09 12.98
C PRO A 82 13.18 -0.01 13.79
N LEU A 83 13.26 -0.35 15.09
CA LEU A 83 12.11 -0.29 16.00
C LEU A 83 11.55 1.14 16.06
N VAL A 84 10.36 1.33 15.49
CA VAL A 84 9.56 2.56 15.59
C VAL A 84 8.22 2.20 16.22
N LEU A 85 7.59 3.19 16.86
CA LEU A 85 6.24 3.07 17.42
C LEU A 85 5.36 4.14 16.80
N ARG A 86 4.07 3.85 16.67
CA ARG A 86 2.99 4.70 16.16
C ARG A 86 2.99 6.11 16.76
N GLY A 87 3.15 6.22 18.08
CA GLY A 87 3.06 7.50 18.79
C GLY A 87 1.62 7.98 18.99
N VAL A 88 1.44 9.06 19.74
CA VAL A 88 0.10 9.55 20.15
C VAL A 88 -0.70 10.19 19.02
N ASP A 89 -0.05 10.53 17.91
CA ASP A 89 -0.59 11.20 16.72
C ASP A 89 -0.29 10.40 15.44
N ASP A 90 0.00 9.11 15.59
CA ASP A 90 0.24 8.14 14.51
C ASP A 90 1.45 8.41 13.60
N GLN A 91 2.32 9.35 14.00
CA GLN A 91 3.44 9.86 13.21
C GLN A 91 4.82 9.55 13.80
N GLY A 92 4.89 8.57 14.69
CA GLY A 92 6.12 8.17 15.37
C GLY A 92 6.18 8.63 16.83
N ALA A 93 6.91 7.91 17.67
CA ALA A 93 7.21 8.35 19.03
C ALA A 93 7.97 9.70 19.04
N ILE A 94 7.90 10.43 20.17
CA ILE A 94 8.50 11.78 20.31
C ILE A 94 9.98 11.81 19.87
N ALA A 95 10.76 10.80 20.27
CA ALA A 95 12.19 10.72 19.93
C ALA A 95 12.48 10.07 18.56
N MET A 96 11.47 9.51 17.88
CA MET A 96 11.62 8.77 16.63
C MET A 96 10.40 8.96 15.73
N ARG A 97 10.31 10.16 15.13
CA ARG A 97 9.26 10.54 14.19
C ARG A 97 9.44 9.84 12.85
N CYS A 98 8.35 9.43 12.22
CA CYS A 98 8.40 8.77 10.90
C CYS A 98 9.08 9.66 9.85
N ALA A 99 8.80 10.97 9.90
CA ALA A 99 9.35 11.97 8.99
C ALA A 99 10.87 12.17 9.08
N THR A 100 11.55 11.61 10.10
CA THR A 100 13.01 11.59 10.15
C THR A 100 13.60 10.76 9.00
N CYS A 101 12.91 9.68 8.61
CA CYS A 101 13.36 8.79 7.54
C CYS A 101 12.47 8.89 6.29
N HIS A 102 11.15 8.90 6.49
CA HIS A 102 10.16 8.90 5.41
C HIS A 102 9.88 10.33 4.95
N GLN A 103 10.48 10.70 3.82
CA GLN A 103 10.32 12.03 3.21
C GLN A 103 9.14 12.05 2.23
N ALA A 104 8.97 13.17 1.51
CA ALA A 104 7.88 13.35 0.56
C ALA A 104 7.92 12.41 -0.66
N ALA A 105 9.01 11.67 -0.87
CA ALA A 105 9.15 10.71 -1.97
C ALA A 105 10.02 9.53 -1.57
N ASN A 106 9.89 8.41 -2.29
CA ASN A 106 10.71 7.23 -2.10
C ASN A 106 12.20 7.55 -2.25
N PHE A 107 13.00 7.20 -1.24
CA PHE A 107 14.45 7.34 -1.26
C PHE A 107 15.11 6.01 -1.65
N GLN A 108 15.36 5.83 -2.95
CA GLN A 108 15.87 4.58 -3.51
C GLN A 108 17.22 4.12 -2.94
N PRO A 109 18.24 4.98 -2.71
CA PRO A 109 19.55 4.53 -2.26
C PRO A 109 19.54 3.76 -0.94
N ALA A 110 18.67 4.13 0.01
CA ALA A 110 18.49 3.39 1.26
C ALA A 110 17.21 2.54 1.27
N GLY A 111 16.48 2.48 0.16
CA GLY A 111 15.22 1.75 0.05
C GLY A 111 14.10 2.28 0.93
N VAL A 112 14.19 3.49 1.48
CA VAL A 112 13.18 4.04 2.40
C VAL A 112 11.97 4.54 1.60
N PRO A 113 10.74 4.09 1.90
CA PRO A 113 9.57 4.59 1.21
C PRO A 113 9.24 6.02 1.65
N GLY A 114 8.53 6.77 0.81
CA GLY A 114 8.17 8.13 1.15
C GLY A 114 7.01 8.66 0.31
N ALA A 115 6.19 9.46 0.96
CA ALA A 115 5.05 10.20 0.42
C ALA A 115 4.74 11.37 1.37
N PRO A 116 4.04 12.42 0.92
CA PRO A 116 3.60 13.50 1.79
C PRO A 116 2.80 12.99 2.99
N LYS A 117 2.98 13.63 4.16
CA LYS A 117 2.25 13.34 5.41
C LYS A 117 2.40 11.88 5.90
N TRP A 118 3.56 11.26 5.73
CA TRP A 118 3.78 9.85 6.10
C TRP A 118 3.43 9.53 7.56
N HIS A 119 2.38 8.74 7.76
CA HIS A 119 1.89 8.28 9.06
C HIS A 119 1.15 6.94 8.94
N VAL A 120 0.88 6.27 10.05
CA VAL A 120 0.01 5.07 10.07
C VAL A 120 -1.44 5.44 10.33
N ALA A 121 -2.39 4.60 9.92
CA ALA A 121 -3.81 4.82 10.24
C ALA A 121 -4.05 4.60 11.73
N PRO A 122 -4.83 5.45 12.43
CA PRO A 122 -5.06 5.37 13.88
C PRO A 122 -5.36 3.95 14.40
N VAL A 123 -5.03 3.66 15.66
CA VAL A 123 -5.19 2.30 16.23
C VAL A 123 -6.62 1.76 16.14
N GLN A 124 -7.63 2.63 16.24
CA GLN A 124 -9.04 2.25 16.06
C GLN A 124 -9.40 1.84 14.63
N MET A 125 -8.51 2.06 13.66
CA MET A 125 -8.60 1.64 12.25
C MET A 125 -7.68 0.45 11.93
N ALA A 126 -7.16 -0.26 12.94
CA ALA A 126 -6.38 -1.48 12.73
C ALA A 126 -7.19 -2.53 11.95
N TRP A 127 -6.57 -3.15 10.95
CA TRP A 127 -7.19 -4.15 10.08
C TRP A 127 -6.54 -5.53 10.14
N GLN A 128 -5.27 -5.62 10.53
CA GLN A 128 -4.55 -6.90 10.60
C GLN A 128 -5.30 -7.91 11.48
N GLY A 129 -5.49 -9.12 10.94
CA GLY A 129 -6.19 -10.22 11.62
C GLY A 129 -7.71 -10.11 11.65
N LYS A 130 -8.30 -9.03 11.09
CA LYS A 130 -9.75 -8.93 10.88
C LYS A 130 -10.14 -9.61 9.58
N SER A 131 -11.36 -10.14 9.52
CA SER A 131 -11.96 -10.56 8.25
C SER A 131 -12.36 -9.36 7.40
N LEU A 132 -12.55 -9.60 6.10
CA LEU A 132 -12.98 -8.56 5.19
C LEU A 132 -14.32 -7.91 5.59
N GLY A 133 -15.29 -8.71 6.06
CA GLY A 133 -16.56 -8.20 6.56
C GLY A 133 -16.40 -7.31 7.80
N GLN A 134 -15.50 -7.68 8.72
CA GLN A 134 -15.19 -6.85 9.88
C GLN A 134 -14.52 -5.52 9.50
N ILE A 135 -13.61 -5.54 8.52
CA ILE A 135 -12.97 -4.33 8.00
C ILE A 135 -14.01 -3.43 7.32
N CYS A 136 -14.91 -4.00 6.52
CA CYS A 136 -16.00 -3.27 5.89
C CYS A 136 -16.87 -2.52 6.89
N GLU A 137 -17.36 -3.24 7.91
CA GLU A 137 -18.19 -2.66 8.96
C GLU A 137 -17.45 -1.60 9.77
N GLN A 138 -16.13 -1.72 9.91
CA GLN A 138 -15.29 -0.71 10.56
C GLN A 138 -15.11 0.54 9.71
N ILE A 139 -14.91 0.39 8.39
CA ILE A 139 -14.73 1.51 7.46
C ILE A 139 -15.96 2.42 7.47
N LYS A 140 -17.17 1.86 7.46
CA LYS A 140 -18.40 2.66 7.42
C LYS A 140 -18.82 3.27 8.76
N ASP A 141 -18.28 2.79 9.88
CA ASP A 141 -18.75 3.16 11.22
C ASP A 141 -18.09 4.45 11.71
N PRO A 142 -18.84 5.56 11.88
CA PRO A 142 -18.32 6.85 12.33
C PRO A 142 -17.61 6.80 13.69
N ALA A 143 -17.97 5.85 14.55
CA ALA A 143 -17.34 5.66 15.86
C ALA A 143 -15.94 5.04 15.75
N ARG A 144 -15.63 4.35 14.64
CA ARG A 144 -14.37 3.61 14.44
C ARG A 144 -13.52 4.13 13.27
N ASN A 145 -14.10 4.94 12.38
CA ASN A 145 -13.44 5.47 11.17
C ASN A 145 -12.98 6.94 11.29
N GLY A 146 -12.93 7.49 12.51
CA GLY A 146 -12.57 8.89 12.71
C GLY A 146 -13.64 9.88 12.26
N LYS A 147 -14.92 9.49 12.35
CA LYS A 147 -16.10 10.29 11.95
C LYS A 147 -16.14 10.66 10.47
N ARG A 148 -15.50 9.88 9.61
CA ARG A 148 -15.54 10.08 8.17
C ARG A 148 -16.89 9.66 7.59
N THR A 149 -17.44 10.50 6.71
CA THR A 149 -18.56 10.12 5.85
C THR A 149 -18.11 9.17 4.75
N LEU A 150 -19.04 8.49 4.08
CA LEU A 150 -18.72 7.66 2.91
C LEU A 150 -18.04 8.46 1.78
N ALA A 151 -18.44 9.72 1.57
CA ALA A 151 -17.79 10.61 0.61
C ALA A 151 -16.32 10.88 1.01
N GLN A 152 -16.05 11.16 2.29
CA GLN A 152 -14.68 11.35 2.77
C GLN A 152 -13.85 10.06 2.73
N ILE A 153 -14.47 8.90 2.89
CA ILE A 153 -13.82 7.59 2.70
C ILE A 153 -13.44 7.41 1.24
N HIS A 154 -14.34 7.71 0.32
CA HIS A 154 -14.06 7.70 -1.12
C HIS A 154 -12.88 8.62 -1.44
N ASP A 155 -12.91 9.87 -0.97
CA ASP A 155 -11.83 10.81 -1.24
C ASP A 155 -10.48 10.32 -0.71
N HIS A 156 -10.46 9.78 0.51
CA HIS A 156 -9.26 9.21 1.10
C HIS A 156 -8.74 8.01 0.31
N MET A 157 -9.60 7.12 -0.14
CA MET A 157 -9.18 5.92 -0.86
C MET A 157 -8.76 6.21 -2.32
N ALA A 158 -9.47 7.14 -2.97
CA ALA A 158 -9.31 7.43 -4.40
C ALA A 158 -8.23 8.48 -4.69
N PHE A 159 -7.96 9.41 -3.78
CA PHE A 159 -7.18 10.61 -4.09
C PHE A 159 -6.10 10.98 -3.07
N ASP A 160 -6.09 10.39 -1.87
CA ASP A 160 -5.06 10.67 -0.87
C ASP A 160 -3.68 10.23 -1.39
N GLU A 161 -2.70 11.13 -1.33
CA GLU A 161 -1.35 10.90 -1.86
C GLU A 161 -0.57 9.86 -1.03
N LEU A 162 -0.79 9.80 0.28
CA LEU A 162 -0.17 8.79 1.13
C LEU A 162 -0.77 7.41 0.83
N VAL A 163 -2.08 7.33 0.61
CA VAL A 163 -2.72 6.09 0.16
C VAL A 163 -2.23 5.71 -1.24
N GLY A 164 -2.10 6.69 -2.13
CA GLY A 164 -1.61 6.53 -3.50
C GLY A 164 -0.20 5.94 -3.60
N TRP A 165 0.64 6.12 -2.58
CA TRP A 165 1.94 5.44 -2.47
C TRP A 165 1.83 3.91 -2.62
N GLY A 166 0.70 3.30 -2.22
CA GLY A 166 0.47 1.86 -2.34
C GLY A 166 0.67 1.31 -3.77
N TRP A 167 0.41 2.11 -4.80
CA TRP A 167 0.61 1.74 -6.21
C TRP A 167 1.98 2.19 -6.76
N HIS A 168 2.71 3.03 -6.03
CA HIS A 168 4.05 3.50 -6.39
C HIS A 168 5.04 3.31 -5.22
N PRO A 169 5.24 2.07 -4.72
CA PRO A 169 5.94 1.83 -3.46
C PRO A 169 7.48 1.97 -3.57
N GLY A 170 7.99 2.11 -4.79
CA GLY A 170 9.42 2.23 -5.10
C GLY A 170 10.22 0.95 -4.88
N GLY A 171 11.46 0.93 -5.38
CA GLY A 171 12.37 -0.19 -5.22
C GLY A 171 11.90 -1.44 -5.96
N THR A 172 11.84 -2.56 -5.23
CA THR A 172 11.35 -3.86 -5.72
C THR A 172 10.05 -4.28 -5.04
N ARG A 173 9.38 -3.34 -4.36
CA ARG A 173 8.15 -3.64 -3.63
C ARG A 173 7.01 -3.95 -4.60
N THR A 174 6.21 -4.95 -4.26
CA THR A 174 4.99 -5.27 -4.98
C THR A 174 3.98 -4.13 -4.83
N PRO A 175 3.49 -3.53 -5.93
CA PRO A 175 2.41 -2.54 -5.87
C PRO A 175 1.10 -3.18 -5.40
N ALA A 176 0.19 -2.36 -4.88
CA ALA A 176 -1.19 -2.77 -4.62
C ALA A 176 -1.87 -3.23 -5.92
N PRO A 177 -2.87 -4.13 -5.86
CA PRO A 177 -3.60 -4.56 -7.05
C PRO A 177 -4.23 -3.41 -7.84
N GLY A 178 -4.22 -3.51 -9.16
CA GLY A 178 -4.79 -2.53 -10.09
C GLY A 178 -4.14 -1.15 -10.01
N THR A 179 -4.96 -0.11 -9.98
CA THR A 179 -4.56 1.30 -9.85
C THR A 179 -5.44 1.99 -8.80
N GLN A 180 -4.94 3.09 -8.22
CA GLN A 180 -5.74 3.88 -7.27
C GLN A 180 -7.05 4.37 -7.88
N LYS A 181 -7.03 4.74 -9.17
CA LYS A 181 -8.24 5.14 -9.91
C LYS A 181 -9.29 4.03 -9.94
N GLN A 182 -8.89 2.81 -10.30
CA GLN A 182 -9.81 1.65 -10.30
C GLN A 182 -10.32 1.33 -8.89
N PHE A 183 -9.46 1.45 -7.88
CA PHE A 183 -9.88 1.28 -6.49
C PHE A 183 -10.92 2.33 -6.07
N GLY A 184 -10.70 3.60 -6.42
CA GLY A 184 -11.67 4.67 -6.20
C GLY A 184 -13.00 4.43 -6.92
N GLU A 185 -12.97 3.97 -8.16
CA GLU A 185 -14.17 3.59 -8.92
C GLU A 185 -14.97 2.48 -8.25
N LEU A 186 -14.30 1.45 -7.72
CA LEU A 186 -14.95 0.40 -6.93
C LEU A 186 -15.55 0.94 -5.63
N VAL A 187 -14.85 1.82 -4.92
CA VAL A 187 -15.35 2.46 -3.69
C VAL A 187 -16.58 3.29 -3.99
N ALA A 188 -16.58 4.07 -5.08
CA ALA A 188 -17.72 4.88 -5.50
C ALA A 188 -18.95 4.00 -5.82
N ASP A 189 -18.77 2.92 -6.58
CA ASP A 189 -19.88 2.03 -6.93
C ASP A 189 -20.37 1.21 -5.73
N TRP A 190 -19.48 0.81 -4.83
CA TRP A 190 -19.83 0.19 -3.55
C TRP A 190 -20.72 1.10 -2.71
N ILE A 191 -20.36 2.39 -2.62
CA ILE A 191 -21.16 3.40 -1.92
C ILE A 191 -22.52 3.59 -2.60
N HIS A 192 -22.54 3.74 -3.93
CA HIS A 192 -23.78 3.90 -4.71
C HIS A 192 -24.76 2.76 -4.44
N THR A 193 -24.25 1.53 -4.44
CA THR A 193 -25.04 0.31 -4.24
C THR A 193 -25.47 0.06 -2.78
N GLY A 194 -25.14 0.98 -1.86
CA GLY A 194 -25.62 0.96 -0.47
C GLY A 194 -24.56 0.59 0.57
N ALA A 195 -23.29 0.51 0.17
CA ALA A 195 -22.15 0.20 1.04
C ALA A 195 -22.35 -1.07 1.89
N ALA A 196 -22.97 -2.11 1.33
CA ALA A 196 -23.22 -3.35 2.05
C ALA A 196 -21.92 -4.12 2.30
N CYS A 197 -21.83 -4.78 3.45
CA CYS A 197 -20.66 -5.57 3.80
C CYS A 197 -20.88 -7.07 3.58
N PRO A 198 -19.83 -7.80 3.17
CA PRO A 198 -19.86 -9.25 3.18
C PRO A 198 -19.98 -9.77 4.62
N ALA A 199 -20.32 -11.05 4.76
CA ALA A 199 -20.38 -11.68 6.08
C ALA A 199 -19.02 -11.55 6.81
N PRO A 200 -19.03 -11.33 8.14
CA PRO A 200 -17.83 -11.33 8.98
C PRO A 200 -17.07 -12.65 8.96
#